data_AF-A0A0B7C6J1-F1
#
_entry.id   AF-A0A0B7C6J1-F1
#
_cell.length_a   1.000
_cell.length_b   1.000
_cell.length_c   1.000
_cell.angle_alpha   90.00
_cell.angle_beta   90.00
_cell.angle_gamma   90.00
#
_symmetry.space_group_name_H-M   'P 1'
#
loop_
_entity.id
_entity.type
_entity.pdbx_description
1 polymer ?
#
loop_
_entity_poly.entity_id
_entity_poly.type
_entity_poly.pdbx_seq_one_letter_code
_entity_poly.pdbx_strand_id
1 'polypeptide(L)' 'EVYWLYGNVTSAGYPLTDIDTISSTGEINMDSALYLIVKGEIEGHLDMMDGLIVQLLQEKWKTFAGFRF' A
#
# COMPACT_ATOMS: atom_id res chain seq x y z
N GLU A 1 -9.27 1.84 11.81
CA GLU A 1 -10.45 2.24 12.58
C GLU A 1 -11.58 2.65 11.66
N VAL A 2 -12.82 2.32 12.04
CA VAL A 2 -14.02 2.77 11.33
C VAL A 2 -14.34 4.19 11.78
N TYR A 3 -14.36 5.14 10.84
CA TYR A 3 -14.66 6.54 11.13
C TYR A 3 -16.16 6.80 11.24
N TRP A 4 -16.95 6.23 10.32
CA TRP A 4 -18.40 6.37 10.32
C TRP A 4 -19.08 5.29 9.47
N LEU A 5 -20.37 5.10 9.72
CA LEU A 5 -21.27 4.16 9.06
C LEU A 5 -22.57 4.87 8.68
N TYR A 6 -23.06 4.66 7.46
CA TYR A 6 -24.37 5.14 7.02
C TYR A 6 -25.06 4.11 6.13
N GLY A 7 -26.16 3.52 6.62
CA GLY A 7 -26.83 2.43 5.92
C GLY A 7 -25.88 1.25 5.69
N ASN A 8 -25.59 0.96 4.43
CA ASN A 8 -24.65 -0.08 3.99
C ASN A 8 -23.25 0.45 3.62
N VAL A 9 -22.96 1.73 3.87
CA VAL A 9 -21.66 2.36 3.56
C VAL A 9 -20.81 2.48 4.82
N THR A 10 -19.55 2.06 4.72
CA THR A 10 -18.55 2.14 5.81
C THR A 10 -17.36 2.97 5.36
N SER A 11 -16.95 3.93 6.19
CA SER A 11 -15.66 4.61 6.04
C SER A 11 -14.70 4.13 7.13
N ALA A 12 -13.54 3.62 6.73
CA ALA A 12 -12.51 3.13 7.65
C ALA A 12 -11.12 3.48 7.11
N GLY A 13 -10.19 3.76 8.02
CA GLY A 13 -8.77 3.96 7.70
C GLY A 13 -7.93 2.92 8.42
N TYR A 14 -6.96 2.34 7.74
CA TYR A 14 -6.01 1.40 8.33
C TYR A 14 -4.60 1.97 8.25
N PRO A 15 -3.77 1.79 9.29
CA PRO A 15 -2.41 2.32 9.29
C PRO A 15 -1.57 1.67 8.18
N LEU A 16 -0.69 2.47 7.56
CA LEU A 16 0.20 2.01 6.48
C LEU A 16 1.63 1.71 6.95
N THR A 17 1.92 1.79 8.25
CA THR A 17 3.28 1.78 8.84
C THR A 17 4.16 0.63 8.38
N ASP A 18 3.59 -0.57 8.19
CA ASP A 18 4.30 -1.78 7.72
C ASP A 18 3.82 -2.27 6.36
N ILE A 19 2.94 -1.50 5.71
CA ILE A 19 2.42 -1.81 4.38
C ILE A 19 3.18 -0.99 3.34
N ASP A 20 3.43 0.29 3.62
CA ASP A 20 4.10 1.21 2.72
C ASP A 20 5.63 1.11 2.84
N THR A 21 6.34 1.40 1.74
CA THR A 21 7.80 1.47 1.66
C THR A 21 8.41 2.67 2.39
N ILE A 22 7.62 3.62 2.88
CA ILE A 22 8.10 4.80 3.60
C ILE A 22 7.69 4.69 5.08
N SER A 23 8.69 4.69 5.97
CA SER A 23 8.49 4.67 7.42
C SER A 23 8.05 6.03 7.98
N SER A 24 7.68 6.07 9.26
CA SER A 24 7.31 7.32 9.95
C SER A 24 8.44 8.36 10.03
N THR A 25 9.70 7.93 9.90
CA THR A 25 10.87 8.82 9.84
C THR A 25 11.18 9.32 8.43
N GLY A 26 10.48 8.81 7.41
CA GLY A 26 10.72 9.10 6.00
C GLY A 26 11.79 8.20 5.35
N GLU A 27 12.41 7.31 6.12
CA GLU A 27 13.34 6.31 5.59
C GLU A 27 12.60 5.18 4.88
N ILE A 28 13.29 4.47 3.98
CA ILE A 28 12.72 3.31 3.29
C ILE A 28 12.58 2.16 4.29
N ASN A 29 11.35 1.66 4.48
CA ASN A 29 11.07 0.44 5.23
C ASN A 29 11.27 -0.77 4.31
N MET A 30 12.39 -1.48 4.47
CA MET A 30 12.71 -2.70 3.71
C MET A 30 11.96 -3.94 4.22
N ASP A 31 11.31 -3.84 5.37
CA ASP A 31 10.50 -4.92 5.94
C ASP A 31 9.01 -4.73 5.65
N SER A 32 8.64 -3.71 4.87
CA SER A 32 7.24 -3.45 4.55
C SER A 32 6.66 -4.47 3.57
N ALA A 33 5.37 -4.73 3.69
CA ALA A 33 4.66 -5.66 2.81
C ALA A 33 4.84 -5.26 1.34
N LEU A 34 4.69 -3.98 0.97
CA LEU A 34 4.88 -3.54 -0.40
C LEU A 34 6.32 -3.75 -0.90
N TYR A 35 7.34 -3.50 -0.06
CA TYR A 35 8.73 -3.77 -0.44
C TYR A 35 8.96 -5.25 -0.71
N LEU A 36 8.57 -6.11 0.24
CA LEU A 36 8.78 -7.55 0.18
C LEU A 36 8.02 -8.21 -0.98
N ILE A 37 6.78 -7.78 -1.23
CA ILE A 37 5.97 -8.29 -2.35
C ILE A 37 6.61 -7.93 -3.69
N VAL A 38 7.08 -6.68 -3.86
CA VAL A 38 7.72 -6.25 -5.13
C VAL A 38 9.11 -6.87 -5.31
N LYS A 39 9.81 -7.17 -4.22
CA LYS A 39 11.14 -7.80 -4.22
C LYS A 39 11.12 -9.32 -4.16
N GLY A 40 9.94 -9.94 -4.07
CA GLY A 40 9.80 -11.39 -4.05
C GLY A 40 10.40 -12.03 -5.30
N GLU A 41 11.01 -13.20 -5.13
CA GLU A 41 11.62 -13.95 -6.24
C GLU A 41 10.75 -15.14 -6.69
N ILE A 42 9.83 -15.59 -5.84
CA ILE A 42 8.94 -16.72 -6.13
C ILE A 42 7.59 -16.24 -6.65
N GLU A 43 7.06 -16.87 -7.70
CA GLU A 43 5.82 -16.41 -8.37
C GLU A 43 4.65 -16.11 -7.43
N GLY A 44 4.52 -16.83 -6.31
CA GLY A 44 3.48 -16.60 -5.32
C GLY A 44 3.48 -15.19 -4.69
N HIS A 45 4.56 -14.41 -4.83
CA HIS A 45 4.57 -13.00 -4.43
C HIS A 45 3.57 -12.18 -5.27
N LEU A 46 3.33 -12.56 -6.54
CA LEU A 46 2.40 -11.87 -7.43
C LEU A 46 0.95 -12.07 -7.00
N ASP A 47 0.61 -13.20 -6.37
CA ASP A 47 -0.73 -13.43 -5.83
C ASP A 47 -1.07 -12.45 -4.69
N MET A 48 -0.06 -11.86 -4.05
CA MET A 48 -0.23 -10.81 -3.05
C MET A 48 -0.42 -9.41 -3.66
N MET A 49 -0.24 -9.26 -4.98
CA MET A 49 -0.45 -8.01 -5.73
C MET A 49 -1.93 -7.86 -6.13
N ASP A 50 -2.83 -7.89 -5.16
CA ASP A 50 -4.25 -7.57 -5.36
C ASP A 50 -4.79 -6.71 -4.20
N GLY A 51 -5.98 -6.14 -4.37
CA GLY A 51 -6.67 -5.34 -3.38
C GLY A 51 -5.86 -4.11 -2.96
N LEU A 52 -5.53 -4.03 -1.67
CA LEU A 52 -4.89 -2.87 -1.06
C LEU A 52 -3.53 -2.54 -1.68
N ILE A 53 -2.73 -3.54 -2.05
CA ILE A 53 -1.37 -3.34 -2.56
C ILE A 53 -1.40 -2.64 -3.91
N VAL A 54 -2.28 -3.07 -4.81
CA VAL A 54 -2.47 -2.44 -6.12
C VAL A 54 -3.05 -1.03 -5.97
N GLN A 55 -4.04 -0.84 -5.08
CA GLN A 55 -4.60 0.48 -4.81
C GLN A 55 -3.52 1.45 -4.31
N LEU A 56 -2.67 1.02 -3.38
CA LEU A 56 -1.57 1.83 -2.85
C LEU A 56 -0.57 2.21 -3.95
N LEU A 57 -0.20 1.28 -4.83
CA LEU A 57 0.68 1.54 -5.97
C LEU A 57 0.06 2.54 -6.96
N GLN A 58 -1.24 2.42 -7.25
CA GLN A 58 -1.94 3.34 -8.14
C GLN A 58 -1.97 4.76 -7.58
N GLU A 59 -2.25 4.92 -6.29
CA GLU A 59 -2.25 6.24 -5.65
C GLU A 59 -0.83 6.84 -5.63
N LYS A 60 0.19 6.05 -5.31
CA LYS A 60 1.59 6.50 -5.40
C LYS A 60 2.00 6.89 -6.80
N TRP A 61 1.57 6.13 -7.80
CA TRP A 61 1.80 6.47 -9.21
C TRP A 61 1.21 7.84 -9.51
N LYS A 62 -0.08 8.06 -9.22
CA LYS A 62 -0.74 9.36 -9.46
C LYS A 62 -0.08 10.51 -8.71
N THR A 63 0.36 10.30 -7.48
CA THR A 63 0.88 11.39 -6.63
C THR A 63 2.35 11.71 -6.88
N PHE A 64 3.21 10.70 -7.05
CA PHE A 64 4.67 10.90 -7.00
C PHE A 64 5.41 10.52 -8.28
N ALA A 65 4.99 9.48 -9.01
CA ALA A 65 5.77 8.91 -10.09
C ALA A 65 5.25 9.25 -11.49
N GLY A 66 3.94 9.35 -11.68
CA GLY A 66 3.29 9.49 -12.99
C GLY A 66 3.50 10.84 -13.67
N PHE A 67 4.01 11.85 -12.95
CA PHE A 67 4.46 13.11 -13.57
C PHE A 67 5.92 13.05 -14.04
N ARG A 68 6.69 12.06 -13.56
CA ARG A 68 8.11 11.89 -13.86
C ARG A 68 8.34 10.98 -15.08
N PHE A 69 7.40 10.10 -15.38
CA PHE A 69 7.45 9.10 -16.45
C PHE A 69 6.31 9.32 -17.43
#